data_AF-A0A970MS37-F1
#
_entry.id   AF-A0A970MS37-F1
#
_cell.length_a   1.000
_cell.length_b   1.000
_cell.length_c   1.000
_cell.angle_alpha   90.00
_cell.angle_beta   90.00
_cell.angle_gamma   90.00
#
_symmetry.space_group_name_H-M   'P 1'
#
loop_
_entity.id
_entity.type
_entity.pdbx_description
1 polymer ?
#
loop_
_entity_poly.entity_id
_entity_poly.type
_entity_poly.pdbx_seq_one_letter_code
_entity_poly.pdbx_strand_id
1 'polypeptide(L)'
;FGADALADILSGEVNPSGRLPYTYPKFEQGLITYDHKPSQNIEGVMAGAYDYGAQTSVQYPFGYGLSYTTFAYSNLNVDKTAFTSADMITVSVDVTNSGSMEGKEAVLLFSSDKVASLSPDVRRLRGFEKISLDPGETQTVTFTLSGSDLAFVNEVGKWTMEEGDFMLQVGDQTTDIQCLETKIWETPNK
;
A
#
# COMPACT_ATOMS: atom_id res chain seq x y z
N PHE A 1 2.32 -24.70 19.74
CA PHE A 1 1.85 -23.35 19.41
C PHE A 1 1.10 -23.25 18.09
N GLY A 2 1.48 -23.95 16.99
CA GLY A 2 0.73 -23.83 15.73
C GLY A 2 -0.75 -24.26 15.82
N ALA A 3 -1.01 -25.43 16.40
CA ALA A 3 -2.38 -25.92 16.63
C ALA A 3 -3.11 -25.10 17.71
N ASP A 4 -2.41 -24.71 18.78
CA ASP A 4 -2.97 -23.91 19.87
C ASP A 4 -3.46 -22.55 19.35
N ALA A 5 -2.61 -21.82 18.62
CA ALA A 5 -2.97 -20.53 18.03
C ALA A 5 -4.13 -20.64 17.02
N LEU A 6 -4.22 -21.75 16.28
CA LEU A 6 -5.35 -21.99 15.40
C LEU A 6 -6.64 -22.24 16.20
N ALA A 7 -6.58 -23.02 17.29
CA ALA A 7 -7.72 -23.26 18.16
C ALA A 7 -8.21 -21.95 18.81
N ASP A 8 -7.30 -21.10 19.28
CA ASP A 8 -7.62 -19.79 19.87
C ASP A 8 -8.33 -18.87 18.88
N ILE A 9 -7.93 -18.90 17.60
CA ILE A 9 -8.60 -18.14 16.54
C ILE A 9 -9.99 -18.73 16.27
N LEU A 10 -10.09 -20.04 16.05
CA LEU A 10 -11.35 -20.69 15.69
C LEU A 10 -12.40 -20.61 16.82
N SER A 11 -11.97 -20.59 18.07
CA SER A 11 -12.85 -20.43 19.25
C SER A 11 -13.30 -18.97 19.45
N GLY A 12 -12.64 -18.01 18.80
CA GLY A 12 -12.86 -16.58 19.02
C GLY A 12 -12.17 -16.02 20.27
N GLU A 13 -11.35 -16.83 20.97
CA GLU A 13 -10.51 -16.36 22.07
C GLU A 13 -9.50 -15.30 21.58
N VAL A 14 -9.01 -15.45 20.34
CA VAL A 14 -8.16 -14.47 19.66
C VAL A 14 -8.81 -14.02 18.35
N ASN A 15 -8.99 -12.72 18.20
CA ASN A 15 -9.42 -12.13 16.92
C ASN A 15 -8.27 -12.21 15.88
N PRO A 16 -8.46 -12.83 14.71
CA PRO A 16 -7.42 -12.92 13.69
C PRO A 16 -6.99 -11.53 13.19
N SER A 17 -5.68 -11.34 13.06
CA SER A 17 -5.08 -10.05 12.65
C SER A 17 -3.94 -10.23 11.64
N GLY A 18 -3.91 -11.37 10.96
CA GLY A 18 -2.93 -11.67 9.91
C GLY A 18 -3.27 -10.94 8.62
N ARG A 19 -2.25 -10.44 7.93
CA ARG A 19 -2.35 -9.87 6.58
C ARG A 19 -1.41 -10.64 5.66
N LEU A 20 -1.83 -10.91 4.43
CA LEU A 20 -1.02 -11.67 3.47
C LEU A 20 0.25 -10.90 3.10
N PRO A 21 1.45 -11.49 3.26
CA PRO A 21 2.71 -10.87 2.87
C PRO A 21 3.07 -11.11 1.39
N TYR A 22 2.18 -11.75 0.63
CA TYR A 22 2.32 -12.00 -0.81
C TYR A 22 0.94 -12.01 -1.48
N THR A 23 0.93 -11.88 -2.80
CA THR A 23 -0.29 -12.05 -3.61
C THR A 23 -0.57 -13.53 -3.84
N TYR A 24 -1.72 -14.03 -3.41
CA TYR A 24 -2.12 -15.40 -3.65
C TYR A 24 -2.74 -15.54 -5.05
N PRO A 25 -2.15 -16.33 -5.96
CA PRO A 25 -2.62 -16.44 -7.35
C PRO A 25 -3.96 -17.19 -7.43
N LYS A 26 -4.84 -16.76 -8.33
CA LYS A 26 -6.13 -17.45 -8.59
C LYS A 26 -5.99 -18.69 -9.45
N PHE A 27 -5.04 -18.65 -10.37
CA PHE A 27 -4.72 -19.73 -11.30
C PHE A 27 -3.21 -19.99 -11.26
N GLU A 28 -2.78 -21.21 -11.54
CA GLU A 28 -1.37 -21.62 -11.51
C GLU A 28 -0.47 -20.75 -12.39
N GLN A 29 -1.01 -20.22 -13.50
CA GLN A 29 -0.31 -19.34 -14.44
C GLN A 29 -0.56 -17.84 -14.17
N GLY A 30 -1.37 -17.50 -13.17
CA GLY A 30 -1.69 -16.13 -12.77
C GLY A 30 -0.65 -15.53 -11.81
N LEU A 31 0.64 -15.68 -12.14
CA LEU A 31 1.74 -15.25 -11.29
C LEU A 31 1.94 -13.74 -11.42
N ILE A 32 1.47 -13.00 -10.42
CA ILE A 32 1.64 -11.54 -10.36
C ILE A 32 1.85 -11.07 -8.93
N THR A 33 2.68 -10.04 -8.77
CA THR A 33 2.92 -9.36 -7.49
C THR A 33 2.03 -8.13 -7.35
N TYR A 34 1.94 -7.59 -6.13
CA TYR A 34 1.09 -6.43 -5.85
C TYR A 34 1.63 -5.13 -6.46
N ASP A 35 2.93 -5.08 -6.71
CA ASP A 35 3.68 -3.96 -7.30
C ASP A 35 3.91 -4.15 -8.81
N HIS A 36 2.96 -4.80 -9.48
CA HIS A 36 3.00 -4.95 -10.93
C HIS A 36 2.97 -3.60 -11.66
N LYS A 37 3.33 -3.63 -12.94
CA LYS A 37 3.28 -2.46 -13.83
C LYS A 37 1.86 -2.25 -14.36
N PRO A 38 1.45 -0.99 -14.64
CA PRO A 38 0.13 -0.68 -15.22
C PRO A 38 -0.21 -1.50 -16.47
N SER A 39 0.78 -1.84 -17.29
CA SER A 39 0.57 -2.65 -18.50
C SER A 39 0.10 -4.09 -18.21
N GLN A 40 0.27 -4.58 -16.98
CA GLN A 40 -0.15 -5.92 -16.57
C GLN A 40 -1.63 -5.96 -16.14
N ASN A 41 -2.27 -4.80 -15.92
CA ASN A 41 -3.69 -4.67 -15.63
C ASN A 41 -4.31 -3.53 -16.44
N ILE A 42 -4.89 -3.84 -17.60
CA ILE A 42 -5.53 -2.86 -18.46
C ILE A 42 -7.02 -3.16 -18.53
N GLU A 43 -7.83 -2.14 -18.23
CA GLU A 43 -9.28 -2.26 -18.38
C GLU A 43 -9.65 -2.47 -19.85
N GLY A 44 -10.51 -3.48 -20.08
CA GLY A 44 -11.00 -3.82 -21.41
C GLY A 44 -10.12 -4.78 -22.20
N VAL A 45 -10.37 -4.82 -23.50
CA VAL A 45 -9.66 -5.66 -24.47
C VAL A 45 -8.61 -4.79 -25.16
N MET A 46 -7.38 -5.29 -25.29
CA MET A 46 -6.36 -4.62 -26.08
C MET A 46 -6.81 -4.55 -27.55
N ALA A 47 -6.89 -3.34 -28.10
CA ALA A 47 -7.23 -3.17 -29.52
C ALA A 47 -6.10 -3.75 -30.40
N GLY A 48 -6.42 -4.70 -31.28
CA GLY A 48 -5.43 -5.35 -32.16
C GLY A 48 -5.86 -6.72 -32.69
N ALA A 49 -4.90 -7.50 -33.18
CA ALA A 49 -5.14 -8.82 -33.79
C ALA A 49 -5.52 -9.94 -32.79
N TYR A 50 -5.51 -9.66 -31.49
CA TYR A 50 -5.74 -10.65 -30.44
C TYR A 50 -6.77 -10.14 -29.43
N ASP A 51 -7.79 -10.94 -29.16
CA ASP A 51 -8.87 -10.66 -28.21
C ASP A 51 -8.50 -11.18 -26.81
N TYR A 52 -7.51 -10.53 -26.18
CA TYR A 52 -7.22 -10.74 -24.76
C TYR A 52 -7.01 -9.41 -24.04
N GLY A 53 -7.49 -9.33 -22.80
CA GLY A 53 -7.20 -8.26 -21.86
C GLY A 53 -6.12 -8.70 -20.88
N ALA A 54 -5.16 -7.82 -20.58
CA ALA A 54 -4.27 -8.03 -19.45
C ALA A 54 -5.05 -7.75 -18.17
N GLN A 55 -5.59 -8.79 -17.52
CA GLN A 55 -6.35 -8.64 -16.27
C GLN A 55 -5.65 -9.35 -15.11
N THR A 56 -5.48 -8.61 -14.02
CA THR A 56 -4.85 -9.15 -12.81
C THR A 56 -5.91 -9.81 -11.93
N SER A 57 -6.26 -11.05 -12.23
CA SER A 57 -7.17 -11.85 -11.40
C SER A 57 -6.37 -12.60 -10.33
N VAL A 58 -6.40 -12.10 -9.10
CA VAL A 58 -5.74 -12.72 -7.94
C VAL A 58 -6.80 -13.32 -7.01
N GLN A 59 -6.46 -14.39 -6.29
CA GLN A 59 -7.39 -14.98 -5.32
C GLN A 59 -7.47 -14.10 -4.07
N TYR A 60 -6.32 -13.66 -3.58
CA TYR A 60 -6.20 -12.71 -2.48
C TYR A 60 -5.01 -11.77 -2.73
N PRO A 61 -5.21 -10.44 -2.68
CA PRO A 61 -4.12 -9.49 -2.87
C PRO A 61 -3.18 -9.44 -1.66
N PHE A 62 -1.98 -8.91 -1.86
CA PHE A 62 -1.10 -8.51 -0.77
C PHE A 62 -1.82 -7.57 0.20
N GLY A 63 -1.60 -7.77 1.51
CA GLY A 63 -2.28 -7.01 2.55
C GLY A 63 -3.73 -7.45 2.80
N TYR A 64 -4.24 -8.48 2.14
CA TYR A 64 -5.55 -9.03 2.45
C TYR A 64 -5.53 -9.79 3.78
N GLY A 65 -6.58 -9.60 4.58
CA GLY A 65 -6.78 -10.28 5.86
C GLY A 65 -8.14 -9.87 6.43
N LEU A 66 -8.87 -10.83 6.97
CA LEU A 66 -10.14 -10.60 7.64
C LEU A 66 -9.94 -10.56 9.16
N SER A 67 -10.90 -9.95 9.83
CA SER A 67 -11.02 -9.87 11.28
C SER A 67 -12.45 -10.23 11.67
N TYR A 68 -12.66 -10.62 12.92
CA TYR A 68 -14.00 -10.78 13.50
C TYR A 68 -14.64 -9.43 13.88
N THR A 69 -13.86 -8.34 13.80
CA THR A 69 -14.37 -6.96 13.88
C THR A 69 -14.14 -6.22 12.57
N THR A 70 -14.69 -5.01 12.44
CA THR A 70 -14.51 -4.15 11.28
C THR A 70 -13.76 -2.89 11.68
N PHE A 71 -12.96 -2.36 10.74
CA PHE A 71 -12.24 -1.10 10.93
C PHE A 71 -12.67 -0.10 9.86
N ALA A 72 -12.92 1.13 10.28
CA ALA A 72 -13.22 2.26 9.40
C ALA A 72 -12.04 3.23 9.39
N TYR A 73 -11.67 3.71 8.21
CA TYR A 73 -10.61 4.67 8.00
C TYR A 73 -11.21 6.03 7.67
N SER A 74 -10.67 7.10 8.24
CA SER A 74 -11.12 8.47 7.95
C SER A 74 -10.02 9.49 8.20
N ASN A 75 -10.26 10.74 7.79
CA ASN A 75 -9.38 11.87 8.06
C ASN A 75 -7.91 11.65 7.63
N LEU A 76 -7.69 11.02 6.46
CA LEU A 76 -6.35 10.95 5.89
C LEU A 76 -5.82 12.36 5.63
N ASN A 77 -4.67 12.67 6.22
CA ASN A 77 -4.05 13.98 6.16
C ASN A 77 -2.54 13.87 5.93
N VAL A 78 -1.98 14.89 5.29
CA VAL A 78 -0.55 15.07 5.06
C VAL A 78 -0.14 16.46 5.52
N ASP A 79 0.97 16.56 6.24
CA ASP A 79 1.49 17.86 6.68
C ASP A 79 2.02 18.71 5.51
N LYS A 80 2.45 18.05 4.42
CA LYS A 80 2.99 18.66 3.21
C LYS A 80 2.38 18.03 1.97
N THR A 81 1.68 18.85 1.18
CA THR A 81 1.19 18.46 -0.15
C THR A 81 2.20 18.73 -1.26
N ALA A 82 3.27 19.48 -0.97
CA ALA A 82 4.37 19.73 -1.89
C ALA A 82 5.70 19.49 -1.16
N PHE A 83 6.62 18.76 -1.79
CA PHE A 83 7.85 18.28 -1.14
C PHE A 83 9.04 18.18 -2.09
N THR A 84 10.23 18.06 -1.52
CA THR A 84 11.50 17.75 -2.19
C THR A 84 12.10 16.47 -1.59
N SER A 85 13.19 15.95 -2.18
CA SER A 85 13.87 14.75 -1.67
C SER A 85 14.37 14.87 -0.22
N ALA A 86 14.61 16.09 0.24
CA ALA A 86 15.16 16.38 1.57
C ALA A 86 14.07 16.50 2.64
N ASP A 87 12.80 16.57 2.24
CA ASP A 87 11.69 16.72 3.15
C ASP A 87 11.36 15.40 3.87
N MET A 88 10.90 15.54 5.10
CA MET A 88 10.10 14.54 5.79
C MET A 88 8.63 14.90 5.62
N ILE A 89 7.83 13.91 5.26
CA ILE A 89 6.38 13.97 5.06
C ILE A 89 5.73 13.17 6.18
N THR A 90 4.79 13.78 6.88
CA THR A 90 4.00 13.15 7.94
C THR A 90 2.62 12.84 7.38
N VAL A 91 2.24 11.57 7.41
CA VAL A 91 0.93 11.09 6.96
C VAL A 91 0.18 10.58 8.17
N SER A 92 -1.03 11.08 8.42
CA SER A 92 -1.87 10.63 9.53
C SER A 92 -3.23 10.18 9.05
N VAL A 93 -3.81 9.17 9.70
CA VAL A 93 -5.16 8.68 9.42
C VAL A 93 -5.82 8.22 10.71
N ASP A 94 -7.11 8.46 10.85
CA ASP A 94 -7.90 7.95 11.96
C ASP A 94 -8.44 6.55 11.62
N VAL A 95 -8.23 5.61 12.54
CA VAL A 95 -8.72 4.23 12.42
C VAL A 95 -9.64 3.95 13.59
N THR A 96 -10.89 3.61 13.28
CA THR A 96 -11.93 3.29 14.27
C THR A 96 -12.27 1.81 14.20
N ASN A 97 -12.30 1.11 15.34
CA ASN A 97 -12.91 -0.21 15.42
C ASN A 97 -14.44 -0.04 15.45
N SER A 98 -15.09 -0.32 14.33
CA SER A 98 -16.52 -0.13 14.12
C SER A 98 -17.37 -1.38 14.42
N GLY A 99 -16.73 -2.48 14.84
CA GLY A 99 -17.42 -3.70 15.21
C GLY A 99 -17.64 -3.85 16.72
N SER A 100 -17.89 -5.09 17.16
CA SER A 100 -18.36 -5.39 18.52
C SER A 100 -17.33 -6.12 19.40
N MET A 101 -16.10 -6.33 18.93
CA MET A 101 -15.03 -6.93 19.73
C MET A 101 -13.69 -6.23 19.51
N GLU A 102 -12.78 -6.34 20.49
CA GLU A 102 -11.41 -5.88 20.34
C GLU A 102 -10.76 -6.55 19.12
N GLY A 103 -9.96 -5.78 18.38
CA GLY A 103 -9.23 -6.31 17.25
C GLY A 103 -7.91 -5.58 17.03
N LYS A 104 -6.99 -6.28 16.35
CA LYS A 104 -5.73 -5.68 15.91
C LYS A 104 -5.77 -5.43 14.42
N GLU A 105 -5.43 -4.21 14.03
CA GLU A 105 -5.39 -3.79 12.64
C GLU A 105 -3.97 -3.45 12.22
N ALA A 106 -3.55 -3.98 11.06
CA ALA A 106 -2.29 -3.61 10.43
C ALA A 106 -2.59 -2.57 9.34
N VAL A 107 -2.31 -1.31 9.67
CA VAL A 107 -2.54 -0.14 8.83
C VAL A 107 -1.37 -0.02 7.85
N LEU A 108 -1.66 0.00 6.55
CA LEU A 108 -0.65 -0.05 5.48
C LEU A 108 -0.64 1.27 4.71
N LEU A 109 0.51 1.93 4.64
CA LEU A 109 0.73 3.11 3.80
C LEU A 109 1.34 2.70 2.46
N PHE A 110 0.63 3.00 1.37
CA PHE A 110 1.12 2.83 0.00
C PHE A 110 1.36 4.18 -0.68
N SER A 111 2.27 4.19 -1.65
CA SER A 111 2.44 5.29 -2.61
C SER A 111 2.32 4.78 -4.05
N SER A 112 1.80 5.61 -4.94
CA SER A 112 1.81 5.41 -6.38
C SER A 112 2.36 6.65 -7.06
N ASP A 113 3.36 6.48 -7.92
CA ASP A 113 3.83 7.53 -8.82
C ASP A 113 2.88 7.56 -10.03
N LYS A 114 2.27 8.72 -10.32
CA LYS A 114 1.28 8.82 -11.40
C LYS A 114 1.94 8.83 -12.77
N VAL A 115 3.14 9.41 -12.89
CA VAL A 115 3.87 9.56 -14.16
C VAL A 115 5.36 9.55 -13.88
N ALA A 116 6.06 8.57 -14.43
CA ALA A 116 7.50 8.44 -14.34
C ALA A 116 8.14 8.09 -15.69
N SER A 117 9.42 8.38 -15.86
CA SER A 117 10.20 8.05 -17.06
C SER A 117 10.34 6.55 -17.29
N LEU A 118 10.38 5.76 -16.20
CA LEU A 118 10.23 4.31 -16.22
C LEU A 118 8.81 3.97 -15.75
N SER A 119 8.14 3.01 -16.40
CA SER A 119 6.80 2.59 -16.00
C SER A 119 6.76 2.29 -14.49
N PRO A 120 5.98 3.06 -13.70
CA PRO A 120 5.98 2.92 -12.25
C PRO A 120 5.24 1.66 -11.83
N ASP A 121 5.46 1.23 -10.59
CA ASP A 121 4.62 0.20 -9.99
C ASP A 121 3.23 0.79 -9.69
N VAL A 122 2.16 0.00 -9.84
CA VAL A 122 0.79 0.51 -9.58
C VAL A 122 0.63 1.05 -8.16
N ARG A 123 1.36 0.49 -7.19
CA ARG A 123 1.55 0.99 -5.82
C ARG A 123 2.69 0.28 -5.12
N ARG A 124 3.31 0.93 -4.13
CA ARG A 124 4.40 0.37 -3.29
C ARG A 124 4.14 0.62 -1.82
N LEU A 125 4.29 -0.40 -0.98
CA LEU A 125 4.21 -0.26 0.48
C LEU A 125 5.39 0.59 0.96
N ARG A 126 5.11 1.62 1.76
CA ARG A 126 6.10 2.56 2.31
C ARG A 126 6.22 2.49 3.83
N GLY A 127 5.17 2.05 4.51
CA GLY A 127 5.17 1.85 5.94
C GLY A 127 3.96 1.05 6.39
N PHE A 128 4.04 0.49 7.59
CA PHE A 128 2.89 -0.11 8.23
C PHE A 128 3.02 0.00 9.75
N GLU A 129 1.89 0.05 10.43
CA GLU A 129 1.80 0.06 11.89
C GLU A 129 0.70 -0.90 12.33
N LYS A 130 0.90 -1.61 13.44
CA LYS A 130 -0.09 -2.57 13.95
C LYS A 130 -0.63 -2.10 15.29
N ILE A 131 -1.91 -1.71 15.31
CA ILE A 131 -2.60 -1.16 16.47
C ILE A 131 -3.60 -2.17 17.06
N SER A 132 -3.93 -2.03 18.35
CA SER A 132 -5.06 -2.71 19.01
C SER A 132 -6.11 -1.66 19.28
N LEU A 133 -7.38 -1.99 19.05
CA LEU A 133 -8.50 -1.08 19.30
C LEU A 133 -9.64 -1.82 19.98
N ASP A 134 -10.12 -1.26 21.08
CA ASP A 134 -11.38 -1.67 21.70
C ASP A 134 -12.60 -1.31 20.81
N PRO A 135 -13.76 -1.96 20.99
CA PRO A 135 -14.98 -1.59 20.25
C PRO A 135 -15.34 -0.11 20.39
N GLY A 136 -15.48 0.58 19.27
CA GLY A 136 -15.78 2.02 19.21
C GLY A 136 -14.59 2.95 19.46
N GLU A 137 -13.41 2.41 19.77
CA GLU A 137 -12.19 3.21 19.91
C GLU A 137 -11.68 3.71 18.55
N THR A 138 -11.16 4.94 18.55
CA THR A 138 -10.48 5.55 17.41
C THR A 138 -9.05 5.91 17.81
N GLN A 139 -8.08 5.51 16.99
CA GLN A 139 -6.69 5.91 17.12
C GLN A 139 -6.19 6.58 15.84
N THR A 140 -5.48 7.70 15.98
CA THR A 140 -4.75 8.32 14.88
C THR A 140 -3.41 7.61 14.68
N VAL A 141 -3.23 6.99 13.52
CA VAL A 141 -1.97 6.36 13.11
C VAL A 141 -1.17 7.35 12.30
N THR A 142 0.12 7.48 12.62
CA THR A 142 1.03 8.43 11.97
C THR A 142 2.22 7.70 11.36
N PHE A 143 2.52 8.02 10.12
CA PHE A 143 3.69 7.57 9.37
C PHE A 143 4.61 8.75 9.09
N THR A 144 5.91 8.50 9.09
CA THR A 144 6.91 9.45 8.61
C THR A 144 7.63 8.86 7.41
N LEU A 145 7.61 9.59 6.29
CA LEU A 145 8.20 9.19 5.03
C LEU A 145 9.24 10.22 4.61
N SER A 146 10.45 9.80 4.24
CA SER A 146 11.37 10.71 3.56
C SER A 146 10.91 10.90 2.12
N GLY A 147 10.96 12.12 1.57
CA GLY A 147 10.72 12.35 0.15
C GLY A 147 11.61 11.43 -0.72
N SER A 148 12.84 11.19 -0.29
CA SER A 148 13.76 10.26 -0.95
C SER A 148 13.28 8.80 -1.00
N ASP A 149 12.37 8.37 -0.14
CA ASP A 149 11.81 7.00 -0.17
C ASP A 149 10.91 6.77 -1.39
N LEU A 150 10.37 7.85 -1.98
CA LEU A 150 9.55 7.79 -3.19
C LEU A 150 10.37 7.63 -4.47
N ALA A 151 11.70 7.81 -4.40
CA ALA A 151 12.60 7.58 -5.52
C ALA A 151 12.57 6.13 -6.03
N PHE A 152 12.89 5.96 -7.31
CA PHE A 152 13.09 4.67 -7.98
C PHE A 152 14.49 4.60 -8.60
N VAL A 153 14.87 3.42 -9.11
CA VAL A 153 16.12 3.23 -9.86
C VAL A 153 15.83 3.32 -11.34
N ASN A 154 16.46 4.26 -12.04
CA ASN A 154 16.25 4.49 -13.46
C ASN A 154 17.00 3.48 -14.36
N GLU A 155 16.86 3.62 -15.68
CA GLU A 155 17.40 2.72 -16.70
C GLU A 155 18.93 2.64 -16.73
N VAL A 156 19.62 3.65 -16.19
CA VAL A 156 21.08 3.68 -16.05
C VAL A 156 21.57 3.26 -14.66
N GLY A 157 20.66 2.76 -13.80
CA GLY A 157 21.00 2.24 -12.47
C GLY A 157 21.22 3.31 -11.40
N LYS A 158 20.75 4.55 -11.61
CA LYS A 158 20.83 5.64 -10.63
C LYS A 158 19.51 5.78 -9.87
N TRP A 159 19.59 6.13 -8.59
CA TRP A 159 18.42 6.56 -7.84
C TRP A 159 17.94 7.91 -8.37
N THR A 160 16.65 7.99 -8.66
CA THR A 160 15.99 9.17 -9.24
C THR A 160 14.64 9.38 -8.57
N MET A 161 14.36 10.63 -8.22
CA MET A 161 13.04 11.11 -7.81
C MET A 161 12.64 12.21 -8.78
N GLU A 162 11.55 12.04 -9.50
CA GLU A 162 11.13 12.96 -10.55
C GLU A 162 10.14 14.00 -9.99
N GLU A 163 10.15 15.20 -10.57
CA GLU A 163 9.09 16.19 -10.37
C GLU A 163 7.78 15.62 -10.90
N GLY A 164 6.71 15.67 -10.10
CA GLY A 164 5.44 15.06 -10.49
C GLY A 164 4.52 14.74 -9.32
N ASP A 165 3.38 14.15 -9.67
CA ASP A 165 2.32 13.83 -8.73
C ASP A 165 2.43 12.40 -8.20
N PHE A 166 2.29 12.25 -6.89
CA PHE A 166 2.19 10.98 -6.20
C PHE A 166 0.84 10.88 -5.50
N MET A 167 0.27 9.69 -5.49
CA MET A 167 -0.89 9.34 -4.66
C MET A 167 -0.41 8.56 -3.44
N LEU A 168 -0.83 8.97 -2.25
CA LEU A 168 -0.72 8.17 -1.04
C LEU A 168 -2.06 7.48 -0.75
N GLN A 169 -2.00 6.24 -0.28
CA GLN A 169 -3.17 5.44 0.04
C GLN A 169 -3.01 4.77 1.41
N VAL A 170 -4.05 4.86 2.24
CA VAL A 170 -4.18 4.08 3.48
C VAL A 170 -5.61 3.57 3.59
N GLY A 171 -5.78 2.24 3.62
CA GLY A 171 -7.11 1.63 3.55
C GLY A 171 -7.83 2.02 2.25
N ASP A 172 -9.03 2.59 2.39
CA ASP A 172 -9.84 3.14 1.30
C ASP A 172 -9.63 4.65 1.07
N GLN A 173 -8.79 5.30 1.89
CA GLN A 173 -8.51 6.72 1.81
C GLN A 173 -7.33 6.98 0.87
N THR A 174 -7.42 8.05 0.08
CA THR A 174 -6.33 8.52 -0.79
C THR A 174 -6.14 10.03 -0.68
N THR A 175 -4.92 10.47 -0.92
CA THR A 175 -4.57 11.89 -1.04
C THR A 175 -3.42 12.08 -2.02
N ASP A 176 -3.33 13.24 -2.64
CA ASP A 176 -2.29 13.57 -3.62
C ASP A 176 -1.23 14.50 -3.00
N ILE A 177 0.03 14.24 -3.35
CA ILE A 177 1.19 15.08 -3.01
C ILE A 177 2.04 15.29 -4.27
N GLN A 178 2.76 16.41 -4.33
CA GLN A 178 3.56 16.80 -5.49
C GLN A 178 5.03 16.94 -5.14
N CYS A 179 5.88 16.24 -5.88
CA CYS A 179 7.31 16.47 -5.87
C CYS A 179 7.63 17.72 -6.71
N LEU A 180 8.33 18.69 -6.12
CA LEU A 180 8.61 19.98 -6.75
C LEU A 180 9.87 20.02 -7.62
N GLU A 181 10.75 19.02 -7.51
CA GLU A 181 12.00 19.01 -8.26
C GLU A 181 12.49 17.59 -8.54
N THR A 182 13.12 17.41 -9.70
CA THR A 182 13.81 16.17 -10.02
C THR A 182 15.17 16.13 -9.33
N LYS A 183 15.45 15.03 -8.62
CA LYS A 183 16.78 14.72 -8.07
C LYS A 183 17.29 13.39 -8.60
N ILE A 184 18.53 13.42 -9.09
CA ILE A 184 19.30 12.23 -9.47
C ILE A 184 20.49 12.13 -8.51
N TRP A 185 20.67 10.98 -7.88
CA TRP A 185 21.81 10.74 -7.00
C TRP A 185 23.00 10.24 -7.82
N GLU A 186 24.15 10.89 -7.63
CA GLU A 186 25.43 10.45 -8.20
C GLU A 186 26.10 9.34 -7.37
N THR A 187 25.66 9.17 -6.13
CA THR A 187 26.10 8.08 -5.25
C THR A 187 25.34 6.78 -5.54
N PRO A 188 25.93 5.60 -5.28
CA PRO A 188 25.25 4.32 -5.46
C PRO A 188 23.98 4.15 -4.61
N ASN A 189 23.89 4.87 -3.49
CA ASN A 189 22.76 4.85 -2.56
C ASN A 189 22.29 6.28 -2.25
N LYS A 190 21.04 6.40 -1.80
CA LYS A 190 20.39 7.68 -1.47
C LYS A 190 20.90 8.31 -0.19
#